data_AF-A0A7C7CHK3-F1
#
_entry.id   AF-A0A7C7CHK3-F1
#
_cell.length_a   1.000
_cell.length_b   1.000
_cell.length_c   1.000
_cell.angle_alpha   90.00
_cell.angle_beta   90.00
_cell.angle_gamma   90.00
#
_symmetry.space_group_name_H-M   'P 1'
#
loop_
_entity.id
_entity.type
_entity.pdbx_description
1 polymer ?
#
loop_
_entity_poly.entity_id
_entity_poly.type
_entity_poly.pdbx_seq_one_letter_code
_entity_poly.pdbx_strand_id
1 'polypeptide(L)' 'MADPKCPDCGVQGIDKIVSSDSIERSKRRTPWFHVAHCSECGYVYGIFSKHMFGASNGPQFVLPDRN' A
#
# COMPACT_ATOMS: atom_id res chain seq x y z
N MET A 1 3.42 10.75 -21.88
CA MET A 1 2.88 10.46 -20.53
C MET A 1 2.85 11.80 -19.81
N ALA A 2 1.72 12.19 -19.22
CA ALA A 2 1.64 13.47 -18.53
C ALA A 2 2.27 13.32 -17.14
N ASP A 3 3.22 14.21 -16.81
CA ASP A 3 3.80 14.25 -15.48
C ASP A 3 2.74 14.66 -14.45
N PRO A 4 2.54 13.86 -13.39
CA PRO A 4 1.55 14.17 -12.38
C PRO A 4 1.96 15.45 -11.65
N LYS A 5 0.98 16.32 -11.42
CA LYS A 5 1.13 17.56 -10.66
C LYS A 5 0.57 17.37 -9.26
N CYS A 6 1.33 17.78 -8.25
CA CYS A 6 0.82 17.84 -6.88
C CYS A 6 -0.26 18.93 -6.77
N PRO A 7 -1.46 18.61 -6.26
CA PRO A 7 -2.54 19.59 -6.14
C PRO A 7 -2.26 20.66 -5.08
N ASP A 8 -1.37 20.38 -4.13
CA ASP A 8 -1.11 21.23 -2.96
C ASP A 8 0.04 22.23 -3.21
N CYS A 9 1.23 21.74 -3.56
CA CYS A 9 2.39 22.59 -3.84
C CYS A 9 2.64 22.87 -5.32
N GLY A 10 1.92 22.20 -6.23
CA GLY A 10 2.03 22.42 -7.66
C GLY A 10 3.29 21.83 -8.33
N VAL A 11 4.14 21.11 -7.60
CA VAL A 11 5.31 20.44 -8.20
C VAL A 11 4.86 19.41 -9.25
N GLN A 12 5.56 19.36 -10.38
CA GLN A 12 5.35 18.36 -11.43
C GLN A 12 6.49 17.37 -11.47
N GLY A 13 6.14 16.11 -11.69
CA GLY A 13 7.10 15.03 -11.87
C GLY A 13 6.68 13.77 -11.14
N ILE A 14 6.79 12.63 -11.81
CA ILE A 14 6.53 11.33 -11.19
C ILE A 14 7.54 11.01 -10.08
N ASP A 15 8.77 11.51 -10.20
CA ASP A 15 9.83 11.38 -9.19
C ASP A 15 9.49 12.06 -7.86
N LYS A 16 8.56 13.01 -7.89
CA LYS A 16 8.11 13.73 -6.70
C LYS A 16 7.04 13.00 -5.92
N ILE A 17 6.40 11.98 -6.50
CA ILE A 17 5.42 11.13 -5.83
C ILE A 17 6.13 9.88 -5.34
N VAL A 18 6.41 9.84 -4.04
CA VAL A 18 7.17 8.77 -3.41
C VAL A 18 6.26 7.89 -2.56
N SER A 19 6.64 6.62 -2.40
CA SER A 19 5.97 5.68 -1.50
C SER A 19 6.82 5.44 -0.26
N SER A 20 6.25 5.63 0.92
CA SER A 20 6.89 5.33 2.21
C SER A 20 6.26 4.12 2.88
N ASP A 21 7.09 3.27 3.47
CA ASP A 21 6.68 2.07 4.20
C ASP A 21 6.09 2.41 5.57
N SER A 22 5.07 1.66 6.02
CA SER A 22 4.58 1.76 7.39
C SER A 22 5.65 1.38 8.41
N ILE A 23 5.68 2.12 9.53
CA ILE A 23 6.55 1.82 10.67
C ILE A 23 6.18 0.46 11.27
N GLU A 24 4.88 0.23 11.48
CA GLU A 24 4.35 -1.08 11.85
C GLU A 24 4.64 -2.12 10.78
N ARG A 25 5.30 -3.19 11.20
CA ARG A 25 5.65 -4.33 10.36
C ARG A 25 4.94 -5.59 10.84
N SER A 26 4.64 -6.48 9.91
CA SER A 26 4.12 -7.80 10.23
C SER A 26 5.17 -8.62 10.98
N LYS A 27 4.76 -9.75 11.57
CA LYS A 27 5.68 -10.73 12.19
C LYS A 27 6.78 -11.20 11.23
N ARG A 28 6.58 -11.07 9.90
CA ARG A 28 7.55 -11.41 8.86
C ARG A 28 8.37 -10.20 8.38
N ARG A 29 8.40 -9.10 9.13
CA ARG A 29 9.14 -7.85 8.84
C ARG A 29 8.69 -7.12 7.56
N THR A 30 7.51 -7.41 7.04
CA THR A 30 6.94 -6.67 5.90
C THR A 30 6.12 -5.49 6.39
N PRO A 31 6.19 -4.30 5.76
CA PRO A 31 5.26 -3.21 6.08
C PRO A 31 3.82 -3.63 5.80
N TRP A 32 2.88 -3.13 6.61
CA TRP A 32 1.45 -3.41 6.48
C TRP A 32 0.82 -2.62 5.33
N PHE A 33 1.28 -1.39 5.12
CA PHE A 33 0.81 -0.51 4.07
C PHE A 33 1.92 0.40 3.59
N HIS A 34 1.71 0.96 2.39
CA HIS A 34 2.54 2.01 1.81
C HIS A 34 1.72 3.28 1.72
N VAL A 35 2.35 4.42 1.99
CA VAL A 35 1.74 5.74 1.84
C VAL A 35 2.34 6.39 0.61
N ALA A 36 1.53 6.71 -0.39
CA ALA A 36 1.96 7.51 -1.52
C ALA A 36 1.77 8.99 -1.18
N HIS A 37 2.85 9.76 -1.21
CA HIS A 37 2.83 11.17 -0.88
C HIS A 37 3.77 11.98 -1.75
N CYS A 38 3.54 13.29 -1.79
CA CYS A 38 4.49 14.23 -2.36
C CYS A 38 5.74 14.33 -1.47
N SER A 39 6.92 14.27 -2.07
CA SER A 39 8.20 14.40 -1.37
C SER A 39 8.48 15.83 -0.89
N GLU A 40 7.93 16.84 -1.57
CA GLU A 40 8.20 18.25 -1.27
C GLU A 40 7.29 18.79 -0.16
N CYS A 41 5.97 18.55 -0.25
CA CYS A 41 4.99 19.11 0.70
C CYS A 41 4.28 18.07 1.58
N GLY A 42 4.47 16.77 1.31
CA GLY A 42 3.84 15.71 2.11
C GLY A 42 2.36 15.44 1.80
N TYR A 43 1.79 16.05 0.75
CA TYR A 43 0.41 15.76 0.33
C TYR A 43 0.21 14.25 0.09
N VAL A 44 -0.72 13.64 0.80
CA VAL A 44 -0.99 12.20 0.74
C VAL A 44 -1.99 11.92 -0.38
N TYR A 45 -1.55 11.16 -1.39
CA TYR A 45 -2.40 10.72 -2.49
C TYR A 45 -3.25 9.51 -2.10
N GLY A 46 -2.74 8.68 -1.20
CA GLY A 46 -3.45 7.51 -0.73
C GLY A 46 -2.60 6.58 0.12
N ILE A 47 -3.28 5.67 0.80
CA ILE A 47 -2.69 4.62 1.60
C ILE A 47 -3.03 3.29 0.92
N PHE A 48 -2.01 2.59 0.44
CA PHE A 48 -2.14 1.32 -0.24
C PHE A 48 -1.75 0.20 0.72
N SER A 49 -2.74 -0.55 1.19
CA SER A 49 -2.48 -1.74 1.97
C SER A 49 -1.72 -2.75 1.12
N LYS A 50 -0.63 -3.30 1.66
CA LYS A 50 0.08 -4.39 1.00
C LYS A 50 -0.84 -5.60 1.10
N HIS A 51 -1.56 -5.90 0.02
CA HIS A 51 -2.48 -7.02 -0.06
C HIS A 51 -1.79 -8.27 0.50
N MET A 52 -2.20 -8.73 1.68
CA MET A 52 -1.65 -9.94 2.30
C MET A 52 -2.26 -11.16 1.60
N PHE A 53 -1.95 -11.37 0.32
CA PHE A 53 -2.09 -12.68 -0.31
C PHE A 53 -0.92 -13.56 0.15
N GLY A 54 -0.76 -13.71 1.46
CA GLY A 54 0.13 -14.70 2.04
C GLY A 54 -0.62 -16.02 2.11
N ALA A 55 -0.48 -16.84 1.08
CA ALA A 55 -0.92 -18.23 0.94
C ALA A 55 -2.28 -18.58 1.59
N SER A 56 -3.23 -19.01 0.77
CA SER A 56 -4.42 -19.78 1.15
C SER A 56 -4.07 -21.14 1.79
N ASN A 57 -3.14 -21.17 2.75
CA ASN A 57 -2.82 -22.31 3.62
C ASN A 57 -3.41 -22.09 5.03
N GLY A 58 -4.43 -21.24 5.16
CA GLY A 58 -5.31 -21.30 6.33
C GLY A 58 -6.13 -22.59 6.28
N PRO A 59 -6.50 -23.19 7.43
CA PRO A 59 -7.34 -24.38 7.43
C PRO A 59 -8.63 -24.08 6.68
N GLN A 60 -8.82 -24.74 5.54
CA GLN A 60 -10.06 -24.67 4.79
C GLN A 60 -11.14 -25.37 5.62
N PHE A 61 -12.19 -24.63 5.98
CA PHE A 61 -13.36 -25.21 6.63
C PHE A 61 -14.06 -26.12 5.61
N VAL A 62 -13.98 -27.43 5.82
CA VAL A 62 -14.67 -28.44 5.02
C VAL A 62 -15.99 -28.75 5.71
N LEU A 63 -17.11 -28.47 5.04
CA LEU A 63 -18.42 -28.93 5.50
C LEU A 63 -18.50 -30.45 5.29
N PRO A 64 -18.80 -31.25 6.34
CA PRO A 64 -19.04 -32.67 6.14
C PRO A 64 -20.31 -32.87 5.31
N ASP A 65 -20.21 -33.73 4.30
CA ASP A 65 -21.32 -34.09 3.43
C ASP A 65 -22.41 -34.78 4.27
N ARG A 66 -23.65 -34.27 4.18
CA ARG A 66 -24.79 -34.80 4.90
C ARG A 66 -25.36 -35.97 4.10
N ASN A 67 -24.90 -37.19 4.41
CA ASN A 67 -25.58 -38.42 3.99
C ASN A 67 -26.66 -38.81 4.99
#